data_AF-A0A9P8FX66-F1
#
_entry.id   AF-A0A9P8FX66-F1
#
_cell.length_a   1.000
_cell.length_b   1.000
_cell.length_c   1.000
_cell.angle_alpha   90.00
_cell.angle_beta   90.00
_cell.angle_gamma   90.00
#
_symmetry.space_group_name_H-M   'P 1'
#
loop_
_entity.id
_entity.type
_entity.pdbx_description
1 polymer ?
#
loop_
_entity_poly.entity_id
_entity_poly.type
_entity_poly.pdbx_seq_one_letter_code
_entity_poly.pdbx_strand_id
1 'polypeptide(L)'
;HLAVTWKVSENVFQHIDVLELDKENEFSVGRTLKVGGKYTYSDLDELIVLHVKAMAKKVDEIMTDERFQKGSREATNEWLNAYTEANPIRSMYAFCINPKYPGYFDLCFKAGASAKVAAWPVKVIPNAFELQRHPYPDMRALKNGFKLLFSKASGVAKR
;
A
#
# COMPACT_ATOMS: atom_id res chain seq x y z
N HIS A 1 -14.13 -15.61 -15.84
CA HIS A 1 -13.10 -14.81 -15.15
C HIS A 1 -12.56 -13.81 -16.15
N LEU A 2 -12.35 -12.58 -15.71
CA LEU A 2 -11.69 -11.52 -16.47
C LEU A 2 -10.44 -11.08 -15.70
N ALA A 3 -9.45 -10.55 -16.42
CA ALA A 3 -8.28 -9.93 -15.82
C ALA A 3 -8.27 -8.43 -16.14
N VAL A 4 -8.28 -7.59 -15.11
CA VAL A 4 -8.10 -6.14 -15.25
C VAL A 4 -6.64 -5.81 -14.94
N THR A 5 -5.93 -5.26 -15.93
CA THR A 5 -4.54 -4.83 -15.76
C THR A 5 -4.47 -3.31 -15.71
N TRP A 6 -3.78 -2.75 -14.71
CA TRP A 6 -3.53 -1.32 -14.63
C TRP A 6 -2.10 -1.00 -14.20
N LYS A 7 -1.59 0.16 -14.63
CA LYS A 7 -0.26 0.66 -14.29
C LYS A 7 -0.30 1.31 -12.90
N VAL A 8 0.41 0.72 -11.94
CA VAL A 8 0.57 1.25 -10.58
C VAL A 8 1.64 2.33 -10.57
N SER A 9 2.79 2.06 -11.19
CA SER A 9 3.92 2.99 -11.30
C SER A 9 4.74 2.61 -12.53
N GLU A 10 5.85 3.30 -12.76
CA GLU A 10 6.77 3.00 -13.84
C GLU A 10 7.25 1.55 -13.76
N ASN A 11 7.01 0.77 -14.83
CA ASN A 11 7.29 -0.67 -14.90
C ASN A 11 6.65 -1.54 -13.80
N VAL A 12 5.61 -1.05 -13.11
CA VAL A 12 4.85 -1.83 -12.11
C VAL A 12 3.39 -1.90 -12.53
N PHE A 13 2.94 -3.09 -12.90
CA PHE A 13 1.57 -3.37 -13.35
C PHE A 13 0.90 -4.34 -12.40
N GLN A 14 -0.34 -4.05 -12.00
CA GLN A 14 -1.13 -4.96 -11.20
C GLN A 14 -2.18 -5.63 -12.08
N HIS A 15 -2.28 -6.95 -11.96
CA HIS A 15 -3.30 -7.77 -12.59
C HIS A 15 -4.33 -8.18 -11.54
N ILE A 16 -5.58 -7.79 -11.74
CA ILE A 16 -6.69 -8.07 -10.86
C ILE A 16 -7.53 -9.18 -11.48
N ASP A 17 -7.64 -10.31 -10.79
CA ASP A 17 -8.61 -11.36 -11.14
C ASP A 17 -10.02 -10.92 -10.75
N VAL A 18 -10.93 -11.02 -11.71
CA VAL A 18 -12.35 -10.69 -11.56
C VAL A 18 -13.15 -11.95 -11.81
N LEU A 19 -13.81 -12.43 -10.75
CA LEU A 19 -14.76 -13.51 -10.83
C LEU A 19 -16.09 -12.97 -11.37
N GLU A 20 -16.53 -13.49 -12.51
CA GLU A 20 -17.82 -13.19 -13.10
C GLU A 20 -18.86 -14.19 -12.60
N LEU A 21 -20.01 -13.69 -12.17
CA LEU A 21 -21.16 -14.47 -11.75
C LEU A 21 -22.40 -14.02 -12.53
N ASP A 22 -23.45 -14.84 -12.51
CA ASP A 22 -24.75 -14.55 -13.14
C ASP A 22 -24.62 -14.26 -14.64
N LYS A 23 -23.91 -15.15 -15.35
CA LYS A 23 -23.77 -15.09 -16.80
C LYS A 23 -25.03 -15.64 -17.48
N GLU A 24 -25.53 -14.93 -18.49
CA GLU A 24 -26.64 -15.45 -19.34
C GLU A 24 -26.18 -16.58 -20.24
N ASN A 25 -24.94 -16.47 -20.76
CA ASN A 25 -24.26 -17.49 -21.54
C ASN A 25 -22.74 -17.33 -21.41
N GLU A 26 -21.96 -18.27 -21.95
CA GLU A 26 -20.50 -18.28 -21.82
C GLU A 26 -19.81 -17.05 -22.44
N PHE A 27 -20.43 -16.40 -23.42
CA PHE A 27 -19.91 -15.24 -24.15
C PHE A 27 -20.35 -13.88 -23.58
N SER A 28 -21.37 -13.86 -22.72
CA SER A 28 -21.82 -12.65 -22.02
C SER A 28 -20.88 -12.28 -20.87
N VAL A 29 -20.83 -11.00 -20.48
CA VAL A 29 -20.21 -10.58 -19.21
C VAL A 29 -21.19 -10.87 -18.07
N GLY A 30 -20.67 -11.36 -16.95
CA GLY A 30 -21.50 -11.60 -15.76
C GLY A 30 -22.12 -10.31 -15.21
N ARG A 31 -23.37 -10.39 -14.73
CA ARG A 31 -24.07 -9.25 -14.10
C ARG A 31 -23.54 -8.91 -12.69
N THR A 32 -22.72 -9.79 -12.13
CA THR A 32 -22.08 -9.63 -10.83
C THR A 32 -20.59 -9.89 -10.97
N LEU A 33 -19.76 -8.89 -10.67
CA LEU A 33 -18.31 -8.97 -10.77
C LEU A 33 -17.69 -8.92 -9.37
N LYS A 34 -16.93 -9.95 -8.99
CA LYS A 34 -16.27 -10.03 -7.67
C LYS A 34 -14.76 -9.92 -7.76
N VAL A 35 -14.18 -9.09 -6.89
CA VAL A 35 -12.72 -8.91 -6.77
C VAL A 35 -12.27 -9.29 -5.35
N GLY A 36 -11.34 -10.24 -5.27
CA GLY A 36 -10.72 -10.68 -4.01
C GLY A 36 -11.71 -11.19 -2.97
N GLY A 37 -12.89 -11.69 -3.40
CA GLY A 37 -13.95 -12.20 -2.53
C GLY A 37 -14.64 -11.16 -1.64
N LYS A 38 -14.19 -9.90 -1.65
CA LYS A 38 -14.65 -8.82 -0.76
C LYS A 38 -15.45 -7.75 -1.49
N TYR A 39 -15.02 -7.40 -2.70
CA TYR A 39 -15.64 -6.32 -3.48
C TYR A 39 -16.55 -6.92 -4.54
N THR A 40 -17.73 -6.32 -4.70
CA THR A 40 -18.73 -6.73 -5.70
C THR A 40 -19.17 -5.50 -6.48
N TYR A 41 -19.30 -5.64 -7.79
CA TYR A 41 -19.67 -4.59 -8.74
C TYR A 41 -20.75 -5.12 -9.70
N SER A 42 -21.64 -4.25 -10.17
CA SER A 42 -22.69 -4.59 -11.14
C SER A 42 -22.18 -4.67 -12.57
N ASP A 43 -21.12 -3.93 -12.89
CA ASP A 43 -20.56 -3.84 -14.23
C ASP A 43 -19.10 -3.39 -14.20
N LEU A 44 -18.48 -3.35 -15.38
CA LEU A 44 -17.08 -2.99 -15.55
C LEU A 44 -16.80 -1.50 -15.29
N ASP A 45 -17.74 -0.61 -15.58
CA ASP A 45 -17.54 0.83 -15.38
C ASP A 45 -17.52 1.16 -13.89
N GLU A 46 -18.45 0.58 -13.12
CA GLU A 46 -18.45 0.66 -11.67
C GLU A 46 -17.16 0.07 -11.08
N LEU A 47 -16.73 -1.11 -11.54
CA LEU A 47 -15.47 -1.72 -11.10
C LEU A 47 -14.27 -0.81 -11.38
N ILE A 48 -14.18 -0.24 -12.58
CA ILE A 48 -13.09 0.67 -12.96
C ILE A 48 -13.08 1.90 -12.05
N VAL A 49 -14.23 2.52 -11.79
CA VAL A 49 -14.31 3.74 -10.98
C VAL A 49 -14.08 3.47 -9.49
N LEU A 50 -14.82 2.52 -8.93
CA LEU A 50 -14.83 2.27 -7.48
C LEU A 50 -13.68 1.39 -7.01
N HIS A 51 -13.03 0.64 -7.90
CA HIS A 51 -11.87 -0.18 -7.57
C HIS A 51 -10.56 0.43 -8.10
N VAL A 52 -10.40 0.46 -9.43
CA VAL A 52 -9.12 0.79 -10.06
C VAL A 52 -8.77 2.26 -9.86
N LYS A 53 -9.68 3.19 -10.23
CA LYS A 53 -9.45 4.63 -10.05
C LYS A 53 -9.35 5.00 -8.56
N ALA A 54 -10.11 4.34 -7.69
CA ALA A 54 -10.03 4.55 -6.25
C ALA A 54 -8.66 4.14 -5.68
N MET A 55 -8.09 3.01 -6.13
CA MET A 55 -6.73 2.59 -5.75
C MET A 55 -5.66 3.48 -6.37
N ALA A 56 -5.80 3.88 -7.63
CA ALA A 56 -4.87 4.78 -8.31
C ALA A 56 -4.72 6.11 -7.55
N LYS A 57 -5.83 6.71 -7.09
CA LYS A 57 -5.78 7.90 -6.23
C LYS A 57 -4.98 7.68 -4.94
N LYS A 58 -5.10 6.51 -4.32
CA LYS A 58 -4.33 6.18 -3.10
C LYS A 58 -2.85 5.96 -3.41
N VAL A 59 -2.52 5.39 -4.56
CA VAL A 59 -1.15 5.31 -5.06
C VAL A 59 -0.56 6.71 -5.28
N ASP A 60 -1.30 7.63 -5.89
CA ASP A 60 -0.86 9.01 -6.08
C ASP A 60 -0.63 9.72 -4.74
N GLU A 61 -1.53 9.53 -3.77
CA GLU A 61 -1.40 10.09 -2.42
C GLU A 61 -0.11 9.65 -1.71
N ILE A 62 0.25 8.36 -1.77
CA ILE A 62 1.48 7.87 -1.12
C ILE A 62 2.72 8.27 -1.91
N MET A 63 2.67 8.29 -3.25
CA MET A 63 3.83 8.64 -4.09
C MET A 63 4.16 10.14 -4.09
N THR A 64 3.21 10.99 -3.72
CA THR A 64 3.39 12.44 -3.58
C THR A 64 3.64 12.90 -2.13
N ASP A 65 3.58 11.99 -1.16
CA ASP A 65 3.85 12.30 0.26
C ASP A 65 5.33 12.63 0.48
N GLU A 66 5.61 13.57 1.39
CA GLU A 66 6.96 13.97 1.79
C GLU A 66 7.85 12.81 2.30
N ARG A 67 7.24 11.71 2.75
CA ARG A 67 7.96 10.52 3.25
C ARG A 67 8.22 9.48 2.17
N PHE A 68 7.83 9.73 0.92
CA PHE A 68 8.04 8.80 -0.17
C PHE A 68 9.45 8.90 -0.77
N GLN A 69 10.07 7.74 -0.97
CA GLN A 69 11.33 7.58 -1.68
C GLN A 69 11.06 6.92 -3.03
N LYS A 70 11.57 7.53 -4.10
CA LYS A 70 11.43 7.02 -5.49
C LYS A 70 12.30 5.80 -5.78
N GLY A 71 13.30 5.55 -4.94
CA GLY A 71 14.25 4.44 -5.10
C GLY A 71 13.69 3.09 -4.67
N SER A 72 14.53 2.06 -4.75
CA SER A 72 14.22 0.73 -4.22
C SER A 72 14.14 0.72 -2.70
N ARG A 73 13.70 -0.40 -2.14
CA ARG A 73 13.75 -0.67 -0.70
C ARG A 73 15.18 -0.58 -0.17
N GLU A 74 16.14 -1.09 -0.92
CA GLU A 74 17.55 -1.07 -0.57
C GLU A 74 18.08 0.38 -0.49
N ALA A 75 17.80 1.21 -1.50
CA ALA A 75 18.14 2.63 -1.48
C ALA A 75 17.45 3.38 -0.32
N THR A 76 16.20 3.02 -0.02
CA THR A 76 15.46 3.59 1.12
C THR A 76 16.08 3.20 2.46
N ASN A 77 16.56 1.96 2.59
CA ASN A 77 17.26 1.50 3.79
C ASN A 77 18.60 2.21 3.97
N GLU A 78 19.36 2.42 2.89
CA GLU A 78 20.61 3.20 2.91
C GLU A 78 20.35 4.65 3.34
N TRP A 79 19.32 5.29 2.78
CA TRP A 79 18.90 6.63 3.18
C TRP A 79 18.54 6.71 4.67
N LEU A 80 17.80 5.72 5.19
CA LEU A 80 17.46 5.65 6.62
C LEU A 80 18.71 5.49 7.49
N ASN A 81 19.66 4.64 7.08
CA ASN A 81 20.92 4.47 7.82
C ASN A 81 21.68 5.80 7.90
N ALA A 82 21.94 6.45 6.76
CA ALA A 82 22.64 7.72 6.71
C ALA A 82 21.93 8.80 7.55
N TYR A 83 20.60 8.89 7.49
CA TYR A 83 19.83 9.84 8.30
C TYR A 83 20.03 9.60 9.80
N THR A 84 19.94 8.33 10.23
CA THR A 84 20.07 7.98 11.65
C THR A 84 21.50 8.01 12.15
N GLU A 85 22.51 7.80 11.31
CA GLU A 85 23.93 8.02 11.67
C GLU A 85 24.21 9.50 11.94
N ALA A 86 23.67 10.39 11.11
CA ALA A 86 23.74 11.83 11.33
C ALA A 86 22.86 12.30 12.51
N ASN A 87 21.84 11.52 12.89
CA ASN A 87 20.90 11.85 13.98
C ASN A 87 20.70 10.63 14.92
N PRO A 88 21.71 10.21 15.71
CA PRO A 88 21.75 8.90 16.37
C PRO A 88 20.55 8.53 17.24
N ILE A 89 19.92 9.53 17.86
CA ILE A 89 18.79 9.35 18.79
C ILE A 89 17.43 9.35 18.05
N ARG A 90 17.37 9.90 16.83
CA ARG A 90 16.11 10.09 16.10
C ARG A 90 15.69 8.82 15.37
N SER A 91 14.45 8.40 15.61
CA SER A 91 13.78 7.42 14.75
C SER A 91 13.33 8.08 13.45
N MET A 92 13.39 7.33 12.35
CA MET A 92 12.95 7.79 11.04
C MET A 92 12.23 6.69 10.26
N TYR A 93 11.35 7.08 9.36
CA TYR A 93 10.64 6.17 8.46
C TYR A 93 10.39 6.83 7.09
N ALA A 94 10.21 5.99 6.08
CA ALA A 94 9.93 6.36 4.71
C ALA A 94 9.12 5.27 4.01
N PHE A 95 8.40 5.64 2.96
CA PHE A 95 7.68 4.73 2.09
C PHE A 95 8.44 4.54 0.78
N CYS A 96 8.43 3.34 0.22
CA CYS A 96 8.88 3.09 -1.14
C CYS A 96 7.97 2.05 -1.80
N ILE A 97 7.91 2.05 -3.13
CA ILE A 97 7.11 1.06 -3.86
C ILE A 97 7.71 -0.35 -3.72
N ASN A 98 6.87 -1.37 -3.61
CA ASN A 98 7.30 -2.77 -3.66
C ASN A 98 6.98 -3.36 -5.05
N PRO A 99 7.95 -3.36 -5.99
CA PRO A 99 7.69 -3.79 -7.37
C PRO A 99 7.39 -5.30 -7.48
N LYS A 100 7.81 -6.10 -6.48
CA LYS A 100 7.53 -7.54 -6.44
C LYS A 100 6.06 -7.84 -6.13
N TYR A 101 5.37 -6.93 -5.44
CA TYR A 101 3.96 -7.07 -5.09
C TYR A 101 3.19 -5.82 -5.52
N PRO A 102 2.78 -5.71 -6.80
CA PRO A 102 2.03 -4.56 -7.30
C PRO A 102 0.79 -4.24 -6.45
N GLY A 103 0.67 -2.97 -6.04
CA GLY A 103 -0.33 -2.51 -5.07
C GLY A 103 0.13 -2.54 -3.60
N TYR A 104 1.37 -2.93 -3.33
CA TYR A 104 1.99 -2.79 -2.02
C TYR A 104 3.13 -1.76 -2.04
N PHE A 105 3.29 -1.11 -0.90
CA PHE A 105 4.41 -0.24 -0.55
C PHE A 105 5.09 -0.80 0.68
N ASP A 106 6.40 -0.61 0.78
CA ASP A 106 7.15 -0.90 1.99
C ASP A 106 7.21 0.37 2.84
N LEU A 107 6.74 0.30 4.08
CA LEU A 107 6.99 1.30 5.11
C LEU A 107 8.25 0.90 5.87
N CYS A 108 9.38 1.43 5.43
CA CYS A 108 10.69 1.22 6.05
C CYS A 108 10.89 2.16 7.23
N PHE A 109 11.46 1.67 8.32
CA PHE A 109 11.72 2.46 9.52
C PHE A 109 12.94 1.97 10.29
N LYS A 110 13.56 2.90 11.03
CA LYS A 110 14.71 2.63 11.89
C LYS A 110 14.62 3.46 13.17
N ALA A 111 14.87 2.81 14.31
CA ALA A 111 14.68 3.35 15.65
C ALA A 111 15.97 3.97 16.23
N GLY A 112 16.60 4.89 15.49
CA GLY A 112 17.93 5.41 15.82
C GLY A 112 19.08 4.58 15.26
N ALA A 113 20.32 5.05 15.42
CA ALA A 113 21.49 4.53 14.69
C ALA A 113 21.78 3.04 14.94
N SER A 114 21.63 2.58 16.18
CA SER A 114 21.95 1.20 16.59
C SER A 114 20.89 0.17 16.19
N ALA A 115 19.67 0.61 15.85
CA ALA A 115 18.60 -0.29 15.47
C ALA A 115 18.81 -0.81 14.03
N LYS A 116 18.32 -2.02 13.76
CA LYS A 116 18.22 -2.52 12.39
C LYS A 116 17.07 -1.83 11.66
N VAL A 117 17.23 -1.60 10.36
CA VAL A 117 16.10 -1.18 9.52
C VAL A 117 15.09 -2.33 9.48
N ALA A 118 13.83 -2.00 9.67
CA ALA A 118 12.70 -2.91 9.52
C ALA A 118 11.71 -2.33 8.51
N ALA A 119 10.82 -3.17 7.99
CA ALA A 119 9.79 -2.74 7.06
C ALA A 119 8.47 -3.44 7.35
N TRP A 120 7.36 -2.72 7.20
CA TRP A 120 6.02 -3.29 7.22
C TRP A 120 5.34 -3.07 5.86
N PRO A 121 4.64 -4.09 5.33
CA PRO A 121 3.90 -3.92 4.09
C PRO A 121 2.67 -3.04 4.32
N VAL A 122 2.48 -2.09 3.42
CA VAL A 122 1.28 -1.27 3.30
C VAL A 122 0.59 -1.67 2.01
N LYS A 123 -0.63 -2.18 2.11
CA LYS A 123 -1.43 -2.55 0.95
C LYS A 123 -2.32 -1.38 0.54
N VAL A 124 -2.36 -1.06 -0.74
CA VAL A 124 -3.39 -0.17 -1.29
C VAL A 124 -4.67 -0.98 -1.50
N ILE A 125 -5.77 -0.48 -0.98
CA ILE A 125 -7.12 -1.01 -1.20
C ILE A 125 -8.02 0.12 -1.70
N PRO A 126 -9.18 -0.18 -2.32
CA PRO A 126 -10.10 0.87 -2.73
C PRO A 126 -10.41 1.85 -1.59
N ASN A 127 -10.14 3.13 -1.82
CA ASN A 127 -10.36 4.24 -0.89
C ASN A 127 -9.56 4.23 0.43
N ALA A 128 -8.58 3.34 0.61
CA ALA A 128 -7.78 3.30 1.84
C ALA A 128 -6.40 2.62 1.67
N PHE A 129 -5.57 2.77 2.69
CA PHE A 129 -4.37 1.98 2.90
C PHE A 129 -4.64 0.93 3.98
N GLU A 130 -4.08 -0.27 3.87
CA GLU A 130 -4.15 -1.28 4.92
C GLU A 130 -2.74 -1.54 5.47
N LEU A 131 -2.57 -1.34 6.77
CA LEU A 131 -1.34 -1.63 7.50
C LEU A 131 -1.67 -2.51 8.70
N GLN A 132 -1.03 -3.67 8.81
CA GLN A 132 -1.29 -4.66 9.86
C GLN A 132 -2.78 -5.00 10.00
N ARG A 133 -3.48 -5.19 8.88
CA ARG A 133 -4.92 -5.48 8.77
C ARG A 133 -5.85 -4.34 9.23
N HIS A 134 -5.32 -3.16 9.52
CA HIS A 134 -6.13 -1.98 9.83
C HIS A 134 -6.24 -1.06 8.60
N PRO A 135 -7.45 -0.66 8.19
CA PRO A 135 -7.63 0.30 7.12
C PRO A 135 -7.41 1.74 7.62
N TYR A 136 -6.80 2.57 6.77
CA TYR A 136 -6.51 3.98 7.00
C TYR A 136 -6.98 4.78 5.78
N PRO A 137 -7.88 5.78 5.95
CA PRO A 137 -8.49 6.46 4.82
C PRO A 137 -7.53 7.40 4.07
N ASP A 138 -6.46 7.86 4.69
CA ASP A 138 -5.53 8.83 4.13
C ASP A 138 -4.11 8.68 4.71
N MET A 139 -3.15 9.40 4.12
CA MET A 139 -1.74 9.38 4.54
C MET A 139 -1.53 9.87 5.98
N ARG A 140 -2.35 10.82 6.47
CA ARG A 140 -2.24 11.32 7.86
C ARG A 140 -2.62 10.22 8.85
N ALA A 141 -3.74 9.56 8.61
CA ALA A 141 -4.22 8.44 9.40
C ALA A 141 -3.23 7.27 9.37
N LEU A 142 -2.69 6.92 8.19
CA LEU A 142 -1.69 5.87 8.04
C LEU A 142 -0.42 6.17 8.86
N LYS A 143 0.14 7.38 8.73
CA LYS A 143 1.33 7.81 9.49
C LYS A 143 1.09 7.78 11.00
N ASN A 144 -0.08 8.22 11.46
CA ASN A 144 -0.43 8.19 12.88
C ASN A 144 -0.63 6.75 13.39
N GLY A 145 -1.30 5.90 12.61
CA GLY A 145 -1.48 4.49 12.91
C GLY A 145 -0.16 3.75 13.03
N PHE A 146 0.76 3.98 12.09
CA PHE A 146 2.12 3.46 12.16
C PHE A 146 2.83 3.86 13.46
N LYS A 147 2.84 5.16 13.81
CA LYS A 147 3.50 5.65 15.03
C LYS A 147 2.95 4.99 16.29
N LEU A 148 1.64 4.78 16.36
CA LEU A 148 0.99 4.09 17.48
C LEU A 148 1.39 2.62 17.55
N LEU A 149 1.35 1.90 16.42
CA LEU A 149 1.75 0.49 16.35
C LEU A 149 3.22 0.31 16.69
N PHE A 150 4.08 1.18 16.18
CA PHE A 150 5.51 1.17 16.43
C PHE A 150 5.82 1.43 17.92
N SER A 151 5.20 2.44 18.53
CA SER A 151 5.35 2.72 19.97
C SER A 151 4.95 1.53 20.86
N LYS A 152 3.86 0.83 20.51
CA LYS A 152 3.44 -0.40 21.20
C LYS A 152 4.46 -1.53 21.03
N ALA A 153 4.95 -1.74 19.81
CA ALA A 153 5.91 -2.80 19.50
C ALA A 153 7.29 -2.57 20.16
N SER A 154 7.71 -1.31 20.29
CA SER A 154 8.99 -0.93 20.92
C SER A 154 8.96 -0.92 22.45
N GLY A 155 7.82 -1.24 23.09
CA GLY A 155 7.71 -1.24 24.56
C GLY A 155 7.80 0.14 25.21
N VAL A 156 7.67 1.23 24.43
CA VAL A 156 7.67 2.62 24.93
C VAL A 156 6.29 3.02 25.49
N ALA A 157 5.33 2.09 25.50
CA ALA A 157 4.02 2.30 26.09
C ALA A 157 4.12 2.40 27.63
N LYS A 158 4.27 3.65 28.09
CA LYS A 158 4.05 4.17 29.45
C LYS A 158 4.89 3.54 30.57
N ARG A 159 5.94 4.26 30.97
CA ARG A 159 6.13 4.60 32.38
C ARG A 159 5.52 5.97 32.63
#